data_AF-A0A2A2Y644-F1
#
_entry.id   AF-A0A2A2Y644-F1
#
_cell.length_a   1.000
_cell.length_b   1.000
_cell.length_c   1.000
_cell.angle_alpha   90.00
_cell.angle_beta   90.00
_cell.angle_gamma   90.00
#
_symmetry.space_group_name_H-M   'P 1'
#
loop_
_entity.id
_entity.type
_entity.pdbx_description
1 polymer ?
#
loop_
_entity_poly.entity_id
_entity_poly.type
_entity_poly.pdbx_seq_one_letter_code
_entity_poly.pdbx_strand_id
1 'polypeptide(L)'
;MSNYTSKRNLTRFTYENSAFLGWRLNITRKGKSFVKYFSDKQYGGPKESLAAAEAALTELKDVLVNAKLVNGTHTDTTLKKGAKILKAK
;
A
#
# COMPACT_ATOMS: atom_id res chain seq x y z
N MET A 1 5.23 23.62 9.11
CA MET A 1 5.37 22.35 8.36
C MET A 1 4.23 21.42 8.71
N SER A 2 3.41 21.01 7.74
CA SER A 2 2.33 20.04 7.98
C SER A 2 2.95 18.65 8.21
N ASN A 3 2.95 18.19 9.47
CA ASN A 3 3.39 16.86 9.86
C ASN A 3 2.43 15.81 9.28
N TYR A 4 2.71 15.29 8.09
CA TYR A 4 2.06 14.08 7.59
C TYR A 4 2.66 12.87 8.33
N THR A 5 2.25 12.68 9.58
CA THR A 5 2.66 11.55 10.41
C THR A 5 2.36 10.24 9.68
N SER A 6 3.39 9.42 9.50
CA SER A 6 3.32 8.08 8.92
C SER A 6 2.15 7.29 9.53
N LYS A 7 1.17 6.91 8.71
CA LYS A 7 0.05 6.03 9.13
C LYS A 7 0.54 4.58 9.16
N ARG A 8 -0.09 3.73 9.96
CA ARG A 8 0.29 2.30 10.07
C ARG A 8 0.20 1.64 8.69
N ASN A 9 1.34 1.14 8.17
CA ASN A 9 1.54 0.58 6.82
C ASN A 9 1.64 1.60 5.65
N LEU A 10 1.59 2.91 5.93
CA LEU A 10 1.72 4.00 4.94
C LEU A 10 2.81 4.99 5.36
N THR A 11 3.90 5.01 4.61
CA THR A 11 5.02 5.94 4.84
C THR A 11 4.94 7.07 3.82
N ARG A 12 4.92 8.32 4.29
CA ARG A 12 5.05 9.49 3.42
C ARG A 12 6.50 9.64 2.99
N PHE A 13 6.72 9.80 1.69
CA PHE A 13 8.01 10.12 1.10
C PHE A 13 7.97 11.57 0.62
N THR A 14 8.65 12.43 1.38
CA THR A 14 8.86 13.86 1.08
C THR A 14 10.33 14.15 1.27
N TYR A 15 11.13 13.93 0.23
CA TYR A 15 12.52 14.35 0.24
C TYR A 15 12.61 15.70 -0.47
N GLU A 16 13.13 16.72 0.20
CA GLU A 16 13.23 18.09 -0.30
C GLU A 16 14.04 18.22 -1.61
N ASN A 17 14.88 17.22 -1.93
CA ASN A 17 15.77 17.22 -3.10
C ASN A 17 15.63 15.97 -4.00
N SER A 18 14.60 15.13 -3.80
CA SER A 18 14.42 13.93 -4.64
C SER A 18 13.23 14.09 -5.59
N ALA A 19 13.39 13.56 -6.80
CA ALA A 19 12.39 13.55 -7.86
C ALA A 19 11.13 12.72 -7.53
N PHE A 20 11.04 12.16 -6.31
CA PHE A 20 9.93 11.34 -5.86
C PHE A 20 9.24 11.93 -4.63
N LEU A 21 8.02 12.40 -4.85
CA LEU A 21 7.06 12.76 -3.80
C LEU A 21 5.89 11.78 -3.88
N GLY A 22 5.54 11.15 -2.76
CA GLY A 22 4.52 10.11 -2.78
C GLY A 22 4.30 9.40 -1.45
N TRP A 23 3.51 8.33 -1.50
CA TRP A 23 3.25 7.44 -0.37
C TRP A 23 3.72 6.03 -0.70
N ARG A 24 4.35 5.36 0.27
CA ARG A 24 4.68 3.95 0.20
C ARG A 24 3.74 3.17 1.09
N LEU A 25 2.99 2.25 0.48
CA LEU A 25 2.29 1.20 1.18
C LEU A 25 3.24 0.03 1.39
N ASN A 26 3.40 -0.40 2.64
CA ASN A 26 4.10 -1.63 2.99
C ASN A 26 3.32 -2.38 4.06
N ILE A 27 2.81 -3.56 3.72
CA ILE A 27 2.15 -4.46 4.66
C ILE A 27 2.75 -5.86 4.57
N THR A 28 3.12 -6.41 5.72
CA THR A 28 3.63 -7.78 5.82
C THR A 28 2.68 -8.58 6.69
N ARG A 29 2.24 -9.74 6.19
CA ARG A 29 1.39 -10.66 6.94
C ARG A 29 1.73 -12.11 6.62
N LYS A 30 1.87 -12.94 7.66
CA LYS A 30 2.17 -14.37 7.56
C LYS A 30 3.32 -14.68 6.60
N GLY A 31 4.41 -13.92 6.70
CA GLY A 31 5.63 -14.10 5.90
C GLY A 31 5.57 -13.56 4.46
N LYS A 32 4.50 -12.86 4.07
CA LYS A 32 4.36 -12.26 2.74
C LYS A 32 4.23 -10.75 2.84
N SER A 33 5.04 -10.04 2.06
CA SER A 33 5.11 -8.58 2.06
C SER A 33 4.55 -8.03 0.75
N PHE A 34 3.75 -6.99 0.86
CA PHE A 34 3.20 -6.25 -0.26
C PHE A 34 3.68 -4.81 -0.18
N VAL A 35 4.35 -4.37 -1.25
CA VAL A 35 4.91 -3.02 -1.34
C VAL A 35 4.39 -2.35 -2.60
N LYS A 36 3.89 -1.12 -2.48
CA LYS A 36 3.48 -0.28 -3.60
C LYS A 36 3.79 1.18 -3.32
N TYR A 37 4.19 1.90 -4.36
CA TYR A 37 4.45 3.32 -4.33
C TYR A 37 3.33 4.06 -5.05
N PHE A 38 2.86 5.15 -4.44
CA PHE A 38 1.81 6.03 -4.93
C PHE A 38 2.42 7.42 -5.09
N SER A 39 2.93 7.71 -6.29
CA SER A 39 3.58 8.98 -6.60
C SER A 39 2.55 10.11 -6.70
N ASP A 40 2.80 11.25 -6.08
CA ASP A 40 1.88 12.41 -6.18
C ASP A 40 1.67 12.82 -7.63
N LYS A 41 2.73 12.76 -8.45
CA LYS A 41 2.66 13.08 -9.88
C LYS A 41 1.72 12.16 -10.67
N GLN A 42 1.63 10.88 -10.30
CA GLN A 42 0.73 9.93 -10.98
C GLN A 42 -0.72 10.09 -10.52
N TYR A 43 -0.92 10.49 -9.27
CA TYR A 43 -2.23 10.50 -8.62
C TYR A 43 -2.86 11.90 -8.51
N GLY A 44 -2.18 12.97 -8.92
CA GLY A 44 -2.72 14.34 -8.94
C GLY A 44 -2.33 15.20 -7.72
N GLY A 45 -1.71 14.60 -6.70
CA GLY A 45 -1.15 15.33 -5.57
C GLY A 45 -1.07 14.50 -4.28
N PRO A 46 -0.57 15.10 -3.19
CA PRO A 46 -0.36 14.41 -1.90
C PRO A 46 -1.65 13.91 -1.24
N LYS A 47 -2.78 14.58 -1.48
CA LYS A 47 -4.11 14.17 -0.97
C LYS A 47 -4.66 12.98 -1.75
N GLU A 48 -4.57 13.02 -3.07
CA GLU A 48 -5.10 11.95 -3.94
C GLU A 48 -4.25 10.69 -3.87
N SER A 49 -2.92 10.84 -3.80
CA SER A 49 -2.00 9.71 -3.58
C SER A 49 -2.23 9.07 -2.21
N LEU A 50 -2.50 9.86 -1.17
CA LEU A 50 -2.91 9.35 0.13
C LEU A 50 -4.22 8.58 0.04
N ALA A 51 -5.26 9.17 -0.57
CA ALA A 51 -6.56 8.53 -0.73
C ALA A 51 -6.46 7.20 -1.49
N ALA A 52 -5.67 7.15 -2.57
CA ALA A 52 -5.42 5.93 -3.31
C ALA A 52 -4.68 4.87 -2.48
N ALA A 53 -3.67 5.29 -1.70
CA ALA A 53 -2.93 4.38 -0.82
C ALA A 53 -3.81 3.84 0.32
N GLU A 54 -4.70 4.67 0.88
CA GLU A 54 -5.66 4.27 1.92
C GLU A 54 -6.72 3.29 1.40
N ALA A 55 -7.26 3.55 0.20
CA ALA A 55 -8.19 2.64 -0.46
C ALA A 55 -7.55 1.26 -0.70
N ALA A 56 -6.36 1.26 -1.32
CA ALA A 56 -5.61 0.03 -1.59
C ALA A 56 -5.24 -0.72 -0.31
N LEU A 57 -4.88 -0.01 0.78
CA LEU A 57 -4.60 -0.62 2.07
C LEU A 57 -5.84 -1.29 2.67
N THR A 58 -7.01 -0.65 2.53
CA THR A 58 -8.27 -1.17 3.08
C THR A 58 -8.70 -2.43 2.34
N GLU A 59 -8.70 -2.41 1.02
CA GLU A 59 -9.01 -3.59 0.20
C GLU A 59 -8.01 -4.73 0.43
N LEU A 60 -6.71 -4.42 0.50
CA LEU A 60 -5.69 -5.42 0.74
C LEU A 60 -5.82 -6.04 2.14
N LYS A 61 -6.14 -5.24 3.16
CA LYS A 61 -6.42 -5.75 4.50
C LYS A 61 -7.63 -6.67 4.50
N ASP A 62 -8.71 -6.30 3.85
CA ASP A 62 -9.92 -7.13 3.77
C ASP A 62 -9.62 -8.49 3.15
N VAL A 63 -8.94 -8.51 1.99
CA VAL A 63 -8.54 -9.76 1.33
C VAL A 63 -7.63 -10.58 2.23
N LEU A 64 -6.68 -9.97 2.94
CA LEU A 64 -5.76 -10.70 3.82
C LEU A 64 -6.42 -11.17 5.13
N VAL A 65 -7.46 -10.49 5.63
CA VAL A 65 -8.22 -10.92 6.82
C VAL A 65 -9.14 -12.08 6.45
N ASN A 66 -9.85 -11.97 5.33
CA ASN A 66 -10.82 -12.97 4.88
C ASN A 66 -10.18 -14.17 4.17
N ALA A 67 -8.90 -14.08 3.80
CA ALA A 67 -8.19 -15.16 3.13
C ALA A 67 -7.99 -16.37 4.03
N LYS A 68 -8.43 -17.53 3.54
CA LYS A 68 -8.06 -18.83 4.11
C LYS A 68 -6.54 -19.00 4.03
N LEU A 69 -5.95 -19.31 5.17
CA LEU A 69 -4.54 -19.69 5.27
C LEU A 69 -4.39 -21.18 4.95
N VAL A 70 -3.36 -21.54 4.19
CA VAL A 70 -2.96 -22.93 3.96
C VAL A 70 -1.56 -23.07 4.53
N ASN A 71 -1.38 -24.05 5.41
CA ASN A 71 -0.12 -24.29 6.12
C ASN A 71 0.43 -23.04 6.85
N GLY A 72 -0.46 -22.24 7.46
CA GLY A 72 -0.11 -21.00 8.17
C GLY A 72 0.24 -19.80 7.29
N THR A 73 0.17 -19.93 5.97
CA THR A 73 0.52 -18.88 4.99
C THR A 73 -0.65 -18.56 4.04
N HIS A 74 -0.62 -17.39 3.41
CA HIS A 74 -1.61 -17.02 2.39
C HIS A 74 -1.41 -17.85 1.12
N THR A 75 -2.51 -18.31 0.52
CA THR A 75 -2.46 -19.04 -0.76
C THR A 75 -1.98 -18.15 -1.89
N ASP A 76 -1.42 -18.78 -2.93
CA ASP A 76 -1.01 -18.08 -4.15
C ASP A 76 -2.16 -17.27 -4.77
N THR A 77 -3.39 -17.77 -4.71
CA THR A 77 -4.60 -17.05 -5.16
C THR A 77 -4.83 -15.76 -4.39
N THR A 78 -4.69 -15.77 -3.06
CA THR A 78 -4.78 -14.57 -2.23
C THR A 78 -3.66 -13.58 -2.55
N LEU A 79 -2.44 -14.07 -2.76
CA LEU A 79 -1.30 -13.22 -3.11
C LEU A 79 -1.49 -12.56 -4.48
N LYS A 80 -1.98 -13.30 -5.48
CA LYS A 80 -2.33 -12.77 -6.80
C LYS A 80 -3.45 -11.73 -6.72
N LYS A 81 -4.50 -11.97 -5.92
CA LYS A 81 -5.56 -10.98 -5.67
C LYS A 81 -4.99 -9.70 -5.05
N GLY A 82 -4.18 -9.82 -3.99
CA GLY A 82 -3.52 -8.68 -3.34
C GLY A 82 -2.61 -7.90 -4.29
N ALA A 83 -1.79 -8.60 -5.10
CA ALA A 83 -0.95 -7.99 -6.11
C ALA A 83 -1.75 -7.27 -7.20
N LYS A 84 -2.92 -7.81 -7.58
CA LYS A 84 -3.83 -7.18 -8.54
C LYS A 84 -4.42 -5.88 -8.01
N ILE A 85 -4.84 -5.84 -6.74
CA ILE A 85 -5.29 -4.61 -6.06
C ILE A 85 -4.21 -3.53 -6.14
N LEU A 86 -2.94 -3.90 -5.91
CA LEU A 86 -1.82 -2.96 -5.96
C LEU A 86 -1.38 -2.58 -7.38
N LYS A 87 -1.72 -3.37 -8.41
CA LYS A 87 -1.47 -3.04 -9.81
C LYS A 87 -2.58 -2.18 -10.43
N ALA A 88 -3.77 -2.17 -9.86
CA ALA A 88 -4.90 -1.40 -10.36
C ALA A 88 -4.77 0.09 -9.97
N LYS A 89 -3.90 0.82 -10.68
CA LYS A 89 -3.88 2.28 -10.90
C LYS A 89 -2.53 2.74 -11.46
#